data_AF-A0A3A9UWS6-F1
#
_entry.id   AF-A0A3A9UWS6-F1
#
_cell.length_a   1.000
_cell.length_b   1.000
_cell.length_c   1.000
_cell.angle_alpha   90.00
_cell.angle_beta   90.00
_cell.angle_gamma   90.00
#
_symmetry.space_group_name_H-M   'P 1'
#
loop_
_entity.id
_entity.type
_entity.pdbx_description
1 polymer ?
#
loop_
_entity_poly.entity_id
_entity_poly.type
_entity_poly.pdbx_seq_one_letter_code
_entity_poly.pdbx_strand_id
1 'polypeptide(L)'
;MFELLEGLITKPFNTFLGIIILWGVFYLVFVKLLKLKGSIWHWFEYSWIFVGVFGVLFLVAENRKNRSVNRLEIINTRLKNDVKDLKNYSEISNHCFKYNNSGLLSQEVFDKRQAEQDSVCSWMKKVTAMAEKSINNNYIILDKIPVINIENYQALTEYKHVLIDHQRINEQIKNREELIKIINDDFWEGYKYTFGILFLIIAFALRLTIASKKISEK
;
A
#
# COMPACT_ATOMS: atom_id res chain seq x y z
N MET A 1 -5.99 6.11 -32.65
CA MET A 1 -5.56 7.35 -31.96
C MET A 1 -5.08 7.05 -30.53
N PHE A 2 -5.81 6.24 -29.75
CA PHE A 2 -5.40 5.84 -28.40
C PHE A 2 -4.07 5.03 -28.35
N GLU A 3 -3.86 4.08 -29.26
CA GLU A 3 -2.62 3.28 -29.30
C GLU A 3 -1.35 4.11 -29.57
N LEU A 4 -1.47 5.19 -30.35
CA LEU A 4 -0.34 6.09 -30.63
C LEU A 4 -0.01 6.93 -29.38
N LEU A 5 -1.03 7.40 -28.67
CA LEU A 5 -0.87 8.14 -27.42
C LEU A 5 -0.26 7.24 -26.33
N GLU A 6 -0.75 6.01 -26.23
CA GLU A 6 -0.23 5.01 -25.31
C GLU A 6 1.23 4.67 -25.62
N GLY A 7 1.55 4.42 -26.89
CA GLY A 7 2.92 4.19 -27.33
C GLY A 7 3.87 5.36 -27.07
N LEU A 8 3.37 6.60 -27.09
CA LEU A 8 4.13 7.82 -26.77
C LEU A 8 4.49 7.91 -25.29
N ILE A 9 3.62 7.39 -24.41
CA ILE A 9 3.68 7.58 -22.96
C ILE A 9 4.34 6.38 -22.26
N THR A 10 4.30 5.19 -22.88
CA THR A 10 4.84 3.95 -22.31
C THR A 10 6.27 3.64 -22.74
N LYS A 11 6.70 4.11 -23.92
CA LYS A 11 8.03 3.80 -24.48
C LYS A 11 8.96 5.01 -24.41
N PRO A 12 10.11 4.92 -23.70
CA PRO A 12 11.02 6.06 -23.53
C PRO A 12 11.48 6.71 -24.85
N PHE A 13 11.78 5.88 -25.86
CA PHE A 13 12.19 6.37 -27.18
C PHE A 13 11.08 7.18 -27.86
N ASN A 14 9.83 6.72 -27.78
CA ASN A 14 8.69 7.42 -28.36
C ASN A 14 8.37 8.71 -27.60
N THR A 15 8.50 8.71 -26.27
CA THR A 15 8.38 9.91 -25.44
C THR A 15 9.41 10.96 -25.87
N PHE A 16 10.67 10.56 -26.03
CA PHE A 16 11.73 11.43 -26.50
C PHE A 16 11.47 11.97 -27.92
N LEU A 17 11.07 11.09 -28.85
CA LEU A 17 10.69 11.49 -30.20
C LEU A 17 9.51 12.47 -30.19
N GLY A 18 8.54 12.26 -29.30
CA GLY A 18 7.41 13.16 -29.07
C GLY A 18 7.86 14.57 -28.67
N ILE A 19 8.85 14.68 -27.78
CA ILE A 19 9.46 15.97 -27.41
C ILE A 19 10.06 16.65 -28.63
N ILE A 20 10.82 15.93 -29.45
CA ILE A 20 11.48 16.50 -30.65
C ILE A 20 10.44 16.96 -31.67
N ILE A 21 9.43 16.14 -31.96
CA ILE A 21 8.37 16.48 -32.92
C ILE A 21 7.61 17.71 -32.44
N LEU A 22 7.19 17.72 -31.17
CA LEU A 22 6.43 18.82 -30.61
C LEU A 22 7.26 20.11 -30.55
N TRP A 23 8.54 20.01 -30.20
CA TRP A 23 9.49 21.13 -30.29
C TRP A 23 9.57 21.71 -31.69
N GLY A 24 9.70 20.85 -32.72
CA GLY A 24 9.74 21.27 -34.12
C GLY A 24 8.47 22.02 -34.54
N VAL A 25 7.30 21.50 -34.15
CA VAL A 25 6.01 22.15 -34.38
C VAL A 25 5.94 23.51 -33.68
N PHE A 26 6.27 23.59 -32.39
CA PHE A 26 6.26 24.83 -31.64
C PHE A 26 7.25 25.86 -32.19
N TYR A 27 8.45 25.43 -32.59
CA TYR A 27 9.43 26.32 -33.21
C TYR A 27 8.92 26.88 -34.54
N LEU A 28 8.40 26.03 -35.42
CA LEU A 28 7.85 26.46 -36.70
C LEU A 28 6.67 27.43 -36.50
N VAL A 29 5.73 27.11 -35.62
CA VAL A 29 4.53 27.93 -35.40
C VAL A 29 4.87 29.22 -34.67
N PHE A 30 5.53 29.16 -33.51
CA PHE A 30 5.71 30.33 -32.64
C PHE A 30 6.86 31.24 -33.07
N VAL A 31 7.94 30.68 -33.63
CA VAL A 31 9.12 31.45 -34.03
C VAL A 31 9.03 31.87 -35.50
N LYS A 32 8.73 30.94 -36.42
CA LYS A 32 8.77 31.21 -37.87
C LYS A 32 7.48 31.83 -38.40
N LEU A 33 6.32 31.24 -38.09
CA LEU A 33 5.04 31.68 -38.64
C LEU A 33 4.48 32.90 -37.89
N LEU A 34 4.22 32.76 -36.59
CA LEU A 34 3.56 33.79 -35.79
C LEU A 34 4.49 34.93 -35.35
N LYS A 35 5.81 34.69 -35.31
CA LYS A 35 6.84 35.66 -34.88
C LYS A 35 6.43 36.40 -33.59
N LEU A 36 6.17 35.63 -32.54
CA LEU A 36 5.59 36.16 -31.30
C LEU A 36 6.47 37.26 -30.67
N LYS A 37 5.81 38.29 -30.12
CA LYS A 37 6.45 39.43 -29.44
C LYS A 37 7.18 39.01 -28.16
N GLY A 38 8.18 39.79 -27.74
CA GLY A 38 8.99 39.52 -26.55
C GLY A 38 8.20 39.28 -25.26
N SER A 39 7.09 39.99 -25.04
CA SER A 39 6.24 39.81 -23.85
C SER A 39 5.63 38.42 -23.74
N ILE A 40 5.26 37.79 -24.86
CA ILE A 40 4.67 36.44 -24.89
C ILE A 40 5.73 35.38 -24.55
N TRP A 41 6.99 35.61 -24.92
CA TRP A 41 8.08 34.71 -24.56
C TRP A 41 8.37 34.68 -23.05
N HIS A 42 8.16 35.80 -22.35
CA HIS A 42 8.22 35.80 -20.88
C HIS A 42 7.13 34.94 -20.27
N TRP A 43 5.90 35.01 -20.79
CA TRP A 43 4.83 34.11 -20.36
C TRP A 43 5.17 32.63 -20.59
N PHE A 44 5.74 32.28 -21.73
CA PHE A 44 6.18 30.91 -21.98
C PHE A 44 7.26 30.42 -21.01
N GLU A 45 8.17 31.28 -20.54
CA GLU A 45 9.15 30.93 -19.50
C GLU A 45 8.47 30.52 -18.18
N TYR A 46 7.36 31.15 -17.80
CA TYR A 46 6.59 30.73 -16.61
C TYR A 46 5.71 29.51 -16.89
N SER A 47 5.09 29.46 -18.08
CA SER A 47 4.16 28.37 -18.43
C SER A 47 4.85 27.01 -18.49
N TRP A 48 6.08 26.90 -19.03
CA TRP A 48 6.75 25.59 -19.07
C TRP A 48 7.10 25.07 -17.67
N ILE A 49 7.46 25.96 -16.74
CA ILE A 49 7.73 25.61 -15.34
C ILE A 49 6.44 25.11 -14.70
N PHE A 50 5.35 25.87 -14.84
CA PHE A 50 4.05 25.50 -14.27
C PHE A 50 3.58 24.14 -14.79
N VAL A 51 3.55 23.96 -16.11
CA VAL A 51 3.17 22.69 -16.74
C VAL A 51 4.09 21.55 -16.29
N GLY A 52 5.41 21.80 -16.21
CA GLY A 52 6.38 20.83 -15.72
C GLY A 52 6.12 20.39 -14.28
N VAL A 53 5.84 21.34 -13.36
CA VAL A 53 5.50 21.04 -11.96
C VAL A 53 4.24 20.20 -11.87
N PHE A 54 3.18 20.55 -12.61
CA PHE A 54 1.97 19.72 -12.66
C PHE A 54 2.28 18.31 -13.17
N GLY A 55 3.07 18.18 -14.24
CA GLY A 55 3.53 16.89 -14.76
C GLY A 55 4.21 16.02 -13.69
N VAL A 56 5.14 16.61 -12.93
CA VAL A 56 5.81 15.92 -11.81
C VAL A 56 4.82 15.53 -10.71
N LEU A 57 3.93 16.43 -10.29
CA LEU A 57 2.95 16.15 -9.23
C LEU A 57 2.02 14.98 -9.61
N PHE A 58 1.56 14.93 -10.86
CA PHE A 58 0.76 13.81 -11.36
C PHE A 58 1.52 12.48 -11.32
N LEU A 59 2.79 12.46 -11.73
CA LEU A 59 3.63 11.27 -11.65
C LEU A 59 3.92 10.83 -10.21
N VAL A 60 4.16 11.78 -9.29
CA VAL A 60 4.36 11.47 -7.87
C VAL A 60 3.09 10.86 -7.26
N ALA A 61 1.93 11.41 -7.60
CA ALA A 61 0.63 10.87 -7.15
C ALA A 61 0.40 9.45 -7.66
N GLU A 62 0.66 9.19 -8.95
CA GLU A 62 0.53 7.85 -9.53
C GLU A 62 1.53 6.86 -8.91
N ASN A 63 2.78 7.27 -8.73
CA ASN A 63 3.80 6.43 -8.10
C ASN A 63 3.42 6.08 -6.65
N ARG A 64 2.82 7.02 -5.90
CA ARG A 64 2.28 6.74 -4.57
C ARG A 64 1.18 5.68 -4.62
N LYS A 65 0.28 5.74 -5.60
CA LYS A 65 -0.77 4.73 -5.81
C LYS A 65 -0.18 3.37 -6.13
N ASN A 66 0.71 3.27 -7.12
CA ASN A 66 1.36 2.01 -7.50
C ASN A 66 2.14 1.39 -6.33
N ARG A 67 2.86 2.20 -5.54
CA ARG A 67 3.47 1.72 -4.29
C ARG A 67 2.45 1.22 -3.28
N SER A 68 1.29 1.85 -3.18
CA SER A 68 0.22 1.45 -2.27
C SER A 68 -0.42 0.13 -2.69
N VAL A 69 -0.63 -0.09 -4.00
CA VAL A 69 -1.10 -1.37 -4.56
C VAL A 69 -0.11 -2.50 -4.24
N ASN A 70 1.18 -2.29 -4.51
CA ASN A 70 2.20 -3.29 -4.21
C ASN A 70 2.29 -3.58 -2.70
N ARG A 71 2.19 -2.55 -1.85
CA ARG A 71 2.14 -2.73 -0.39
C ARG A 71 0.89 -3.49 0.04
N LEU A 72 -0.26 -3.25 -0.58
CA LEU A 72 -1.50 -3.93 -0.26
C LEU A 72 -1.38 -5.44 -0.53
N GLU A 73 -0.75 -5.84 -1.62
CA GLU A 73 -0.50 -7.25 -1.93
C GLU A 73 0.40 -7.93 -0.88
N ILE A 74 1.47 -7.25 -0.47
CA ILE A 74 2.37 -7.71 0.60
C ILE A 74 1.61 -7.86 1.92
N ILE A 75 0.80 -6.85 2.29
CA ILE A 75 0.01 -6.89 3.53
C ILE A 75 -1.02 -8.01 3.47
N ASN A 76 -1.74 -8.19 2.35
CA ASN A 76 -2.71 -9.28 2.22
C ASN A 76 -2.06 -10.66 2.39
N THR A 77 -0.86 -10.85 1.83
CA THR A 77 -0.11 -12.10 1.98
C THR A 77 0.35 -12.31 3.42
N ARG A 78 0.90 -11.28 4.06
CA ARG A 78 1.31 -11.34 5.48
C ARG A 78 0.13 -11.60 6.40
N LEU A 79 -0.97 -10.88 6.21
CA LEU A 79 -2.19 -11.02 7.00
C LEU A 79 -2.76 -12.44 6.91
N LYS A 80 -2.77 -13.02 5.70
CA LYS A 80 -3.16 -14.41 5.49
C LYS A 80 -2.29 -15.38 6.29
N ASN A 81 -0.97 -15.17 6.28
CA ASN A 81 -0.04 -16.02 7.00
C ASN A 81 -0.18 -15.82 8.52
N ASP A 82 -0.20 -14.58 9.00
CA ASP A 82 -0.29 -14.26 10.43
C ASP A 82 -1.57 -14.80 11.06
N VAL A 83 -2.73 -14.65 10.40
CA VAL A 83 -3.99 -15.20 10.91
C VAL A 83 -3.99 -16.73 10.86
N LYS A 84 -3.38 -17.33 9.83
CA LYS A 84 -3.22 -18.78 9.74
C LYS A 84 -2.29 -19.31 10.82
N ASP A 85 -1.20 -18.61 11.12
CA ASP A 85 -0.24 -18.99 12.16
C ASP A 85 -0.86 -18.89 13.55
N LEU A 86 -1.62 -17.82 13.83
CA LEU A 86 -2.41 -17.71 15.06
C LEU A 86 -3.39 -18.88 15.21
N LYS A 87 -4.11 -19.22 14.13
CA LYS A 87 -5.03 -20.36 14.10
C LYS A 87 -4.30 -21.68 14.37
N ASN A 88 -3.22 -21.95 13.62
CA ASN A 88 -2.46 -23.18 13.76
C ASN A 88 -1.90 -23.32 15.18
N TYR A 89 -1.37 -22.23 15.74
CA TYR A 89 -0.86 -22.18 17.10
C TYR A 89 -1.95 -22.52 18.12
N SER A 90 -3.14 -21.91 18.02
CA SER A 90 -4.24 -22.18 18.94
C SER A 90 -4.89 -23.57 18.76
N GLU A 91 -4.67 -24.23 17.62
CA GLU A 91 -5.08 -25.62 17.36
C GLU A 91 -4.08 -26.66 17.85
N ILE A 92 -2.88 -26.28 18.29
CA ILE A 92 -1.87 -27.24 18.76
C ILE A 92 -2.44 -28.07 19.92
N SER A 93 -2.42 -29.39 19.75
CA SER A 93 -2.93 -30.36 20.73
C SER A 93 -2.22 -30.28 22.10
N ASN A 94 -0.97 -29.79 22.13
CA ASN A 94 -0.21 -29.58 23.36
C ASN A 94 -0.78 -28.48 24.27
N HIS A 95 -1.74 -27.67 23.82
CA HIS A 95 -2.50 -26.79 24.71
C HIS A 95 -3.67 -27.50 25.41
N CYS A 96 -4.01 -28.71 24.96
CA CYS A 96 -5.15 -29.49 25.41
C CYS A 96 -4.72 -30.90 25.83
N PHE A 97 -3.91 -31.01 26.88
CA PHE A 97 -3.50 -32.27 27.48
C PHE A 97 -4.06 -32.45 28.89
N LYS A 98 -4.00 -33.69 29.39
CA LYS A 98 -4.38 -34.04 30.76
C LYS A 98 -3.14 -34.51 31.51
N TYR A 99 -3.01 -34.09 32.76
CA TYR A 99 -1.97 -34.60 33.64
C TYR A 99 -2.34 -36.00 34.11
N ASN A 100 -1.32 -36.86 34.24
CA ASN A 100 -1.45 -38.11 34.97
C ASN A 100 -1.07 -37.89 36.43
N ASN A 101 -1.94 -38.30 37.36
CA ASN A 101 -1.65 -38.20 38.78
C ASN A 101 -0.64 -39.29 39.18
N SER A 102 0.61 -38.89 39.43
CA SER A 102 1.68 -39.79 39.87
C SER A 102 1.69 -40.06 41.38
N GLY A 103 0.81 -39.42 42.14
CA GLY A 103 0.80 -39.46 43.61
C GLY A 103 1.89 -38.62 44.28
N LEU A 104 2.76 -37.95 43.52
CA LEU A 104 3.84 -37.09 44.05
C LEU A 104 3.32 -35.74 44.57
N LEU A 105 2.16 -35.28 44.10
CA LEU A 105 1.52 -34.04 44.52
C LEU A 105 0.26 -34.36 45.33
N SER A 106 -0.11 -33.48 46.26
CA SER A 106 -1.43 -33.55 46.91
C SER A 106 -2.54 -33.42 45.88
N GLN A 107 -3.68 -34.09 46.11
CA GLN A 107 -4.84 -34.09 45.22
C GLN A 107 -5.30 -32.66 44.88
N GLU A 108 -5.35 -31.76 45.86
CA GLU A 108 -5.73 -30.35 45.67
C GLU A 108 -4.83 -29.61 44.66
N VAL A 109 -3.51 -29.79 44.77
CA VAL A 109 -2.54 -29.17 43.84
C VAL A 109 -2.65 -29.77 42.44
N PHE A 110 -2.89 -31.08 42.34
CA PHE A 110 -3.14 -31.75 41.07
C PHE A 110 -4.41 -31.19 40.39
N ASP A 111 -5.51 -31.14 41.13
CA ASP A 111 -6.81 -30.65 40.62
C ASP A 111 -6.72 -29.19 40.18
N LYS A 112 -6.01 -28.34 40.94
CA LYS A 112 -5.76 -26.95 40.56
C LYS A 112 -5.01 -26.84 39.22
N ARG A 113 -3.90 -27.58 39.05
CA ARG A 113 -3.12 -27.57 37.80
C ARG A 113 -3.91 -28.10 36.61
N GLN A 114 -4.70 -29.15 36.82
CA GLN A 114 -5.57 -29.69 35.78
C GLN A 114 -6.64 -28.66 35.37
N ALA A 115 -7.27 -27.99 36.33
CA ALA A 115 -8.26 -26.94 36.06
C ALA A 115 -7.66 -25.73 35.32
N GLU A 116 -6.44 -25.31 35.67
CA GLU A 116 -5.71 -24.26 34.95
C GLU A 116 -5.46 -24.67 33.49
N GLN A 117 -4.95 -25.89 33.26
CA GLN A 117 -4.71 -26.42 31.91
C GLN A 117 -6.00 -26.53 31.08
N ASP A 118 -7.10 -26.98 31.68
CA ASP A 118 -8.41 -27.07 31.03
C ASP A 118 -8.93 -25.66 30.65
N SER A 119 -8.65 -24.65 31.48
CA SER A 119 -8.97 -23.24 31.21
C SER A 119 -8.15 -22.69 30.04
N VAL A 120 -6.84 -23.01 29.96
CA VAL A 120 -5.98 -22.68 28.79
C VAL A 120 -6.51 -23.34 27.53
N CYS A 121 -6.83 -24.64 27.58
CA CYS A 121 -7.36 -25.38 26.43
C CYS A 121 -8.68 -24.77 25.93
N SER A 122 -9.61 -24.48 26.84
CA SER A 122 -10.89 -23.85 26.51
C SER A 122 -10.70 -22.46 25.90
N TRP A 123 -9.75 -21.69 26.45
CA TRP A 123 -9.41 -20.36 25.93
C TRP A 123 -8.79 -20.44 24.53
N MET A 124 -7.86 -21.36 24.27
CA MET A 124 -7.27 -21.57 22.94
C MET A 124 -8.31 -21.92 21.89
N LYS A 125 -9.31 -22.76 22.22
CA LYS A 125 -10.44 -23.04 21.32
C LYS A 125 -11.22 -21.79 20.93
N LYS A 126 -11.39 -20.83 21.85
CA LYS A 126 -12.03 -19.53 21.55
C LYS A 126 -11.15 -18.67 20.67
N VAL A 127 -9.82 -18.70 20.86
CA VAL A 127 -8.85 -18.02 19.99
C VAL A 127 -8.90 -18.59 18.56
N THR A 128 -8.95 -19.92 18.41
CA THR A 128 -9.14 -20.58 17.10
C THR A 128 -10.39 -20.08 16.40
N ALA A 129 -11.54 -20.09 17.10
CA ALA A 129 -12.81 -19.62 16.53
C ALA A 129 -12.76 -18.13 16.11
N MET A 130 -12.05 -17.30 16.88
CA MET A 130 -11.83 -15.89 16.55
C MET A 130 -11.00 -15.74 15.25
N ALA A 131 -9.91 -16.50 15.11
CA ALA A 131 -9.09 -16.51 13.90
C ALA A 131 -9.88 -17.01 12.68
N GLU A 132 -10.66 -18.08 12.83
CA GLU A 132 -11.53 -18.60 11.76
C GLU A 132 -12.59 -17.60 11.33
N LYS A 133 -13.23 -16.90 12.28
CA LYS A 133 -14.17 -15.82 11.97
C LYS A 133 -13.51 -14.73 11.12
N SER A 134 -12.26 -14.36 11.42
CA SER A 134 -11.54 -13.38 10.61
C SER A 134 -11.30 -13.88 9.18
N ILE A 135 -10.80 -15.11 9.02
CA ILE A 135 -10.56 -15.74 7.70
C ILE A 135 -11.86 -15.76 6.87
N ASN A 136 -12.96 -16.25 7.45
CA ASN A 136 -14.23 -16.42 6.76
C ASN A 136 -14.88 -15.10 6.33
N ASN A 137 -14.53 -14.00 7.00
CA ASN A 137 -15.04 -12.67 6.71
C ASN A 137 -14.01 -11.79 5.97
N ASN A 138 -13.06 -12.38 5.23
CA ASN A 138 -12.06 -11.64 4.46
C ASN A 138 -11.12 -10.76 5.32
N TYR A 139 -10.64 -11.35 6.42
CA TYR A 139 -9.67 -10.80 7.35
C TYR A 139 -10.14 -9.50 8.02
N ILE A 140 -11.32 -9.55 8.65
CA ILE A 140 -11.81 -8.47 9.52
C ILE A 140 -11.01 -8.38 10.81
N ILE A 141 -11.06 -7.20 11.43
CA ILE A 141 -10.48 -6.92 12.74
C ILE A 141 -10.87 -8.03 13.72
N LEU A 142 -9.87 -8.57 14.40
CA LEU A 142 -10.07 -9.51 15.49
C LEU A 142 -10.68 -8.76 16.67
N ASP A 143 -11.84 -9.23 17.10
CA ASP A 143 -12.52 -8.78 18.31
C ASP A 143 -11.60 -8.88 19.55
N LYS A 144 -12.01 -8.34 20.70
CA LYS A 144 -11.21 -8.42 21.94
C LYS A 144 -10.79 -9.87 22.23
N ILE A 145 -9.54 -10.04 22.66
CA ILE A 145 -9.00 -11.34 23.07
C ILE A 145 -9.95 -11.94 24.13
N PRO A 146 -10.41 -13.20 23.97
CA PRO A 146 -11.28 -13.85 24.93
C PRO A 146 -10.67 -13.83 26.34
N VAL A 147 -11.52 -13.71 27.36
CA VAL A 147 -11.07 -13.77 28.77
C VAL A 147 -10.70 -15.21 29.13
N ILE A 148 -9.56 -15.36 29.78
CA ILE A 148 -9.07 -16.62 30.35
C ILE A 148 -9.31 -16.61 31.86
N ASN A 149 -9.87 -17.71 32.39
CA ASN A 149 -10.23 -17.80 33.80
C ASN A 149 -9.10 -18.46 34.59
N ILE A 150 -7.99 -17.73 34.75
CA ILE A 150 -6.79 -18.14 35.48
C ILE A 150 -6.22 -16.93 36.22
N GLU A 151 -5.80 -17.11 37.47
CA GLU A 151 -5.07 -16.08 38.23
C GLU A 151 -3.72 -15.78 37.56
N ASN A 152 -3.33 -14.51 37.44
CA ASN A 152 -2.06 -14.11 36.81
C ASN A 152 -1.88 -14.59 35.36
N TYR A 153 -2.96 -14.75 34.59
CA TYR A 153 -2.91 -15.19 33.19
C TYR A 153 -1.97 -14.36 32.30
N GLN A 154 -1.70 -13.11 32.66
CA GLN A 154 -0.78 -12.21 31.96
C GLN A 154 0.67 -12.73 31.95
N ALA A 155 1.03 -13.59 32.90
CA ALA A 155 2.35 -14.21 32.98
C ALA A 155 2.50 -15.39 32.00
N LEU A 156 1.39 -15.97 31.50
CA LEU A 156 1.39 -17.14 30.62
C LEU A 156 2.03 -16.81 29.27
N THR A 157 2.89 -17.70 28.80
CA THR A 157 3.57 -17.58 27.49
C THR A 157 2.57 -17.58 26.35
N GLU A 158 1.56 -18.45 26.45
CA GLU A 158 0.44 -18.58 25.53
C GLU A 158 -0.32 -17.26 25.38
N TYR A 159 -0.64 -16.62 26.50
CA TYR A 159 -1.34 -15.33 26.52
C TYR A 159 -0.52 -14.25 25.82
N LYS A 160 0.78 -14.16 26.13
CA LYS A 160 1.69 -13.19 25.50
C LYS A 160 1.79 -13.41 23.99
N HIS A 161 1.90 -14.66 23.54
CA HIS A 161 1.99 -14.99 22.13
C HIS A 161 0.72 -14.56 21.37
N VAL A 162 -0.45 -14.94 21.87
CA VAL A 162 -1.75 -14.54 21.29
C VAL A 162 -1.94 -13.03 21.32
N LEU A 163 -1.50 -12.33 22.37
CA LEU A 163 -1.59 -10.87 22.46
C LEU A 163 -0.77 -10.18 21.37
N ILE A 164 0.47 -10.63 21.16
CA ILE A 164 1.37 -10.08 20.14
C ILE A 164 0.78 -10.31 18.73
N ASP A 165 0.35 -11.53 18.44
CA ASP A 165 -0.23 -11.87 17.14
C ASP A 165 -1.54 -11.11 16.90
N HIS A 166 -2.41 -11.00 17.91
CA HIS A 166 -3.65 -10.23 17.84
C HIS A 166 -3.40 -8.75 17.50
N GLN A 167 -2.45 -8.12 18.18
CA GLN A 167 -2.07 -6.73 17.93
C GLN A 167 -1.51 -6.55 16.52
N ARG A 168 -0.58 -7.43 16.12
CA ARG A 168 0.06 -7.39 14.79
C ARG A 168 -0.96 -7.56 13.66
N ILE A 169 -1.87 -8.53 13.79
CA ILE A 169 -2.93 -8.78 12.81
C ILE A 169 -3.85 -7.55 12.69
N ASN A 170 -4.30 -7.00 13.83
CA ASN A 170 -5.19 -5.84 13.82
C ASN A 170 -4.53 -4.58 13.25
N GLU A 171 -3.23 -4.38 13.49
CA GLU A 171 -2.48 -3.30 12.85
C GLU A 171 -2.40 -3.50 11.33
N GLN A 172 -2.13 -4.72 10.86
CA GLN A 172 -2.12 -5.03 9.42
C GLN A 172 -3.49 -4.81 8.75
N ILE A 173 -4.59 -5.13 9.44
CA ILE A 173 -5.94 -4.90 8.93
C ILE A 173 -6.22 -3.41 8.79
N LYS A 174 -5.85 -2.59 9.78
CA LYS A 174 -5.97 -1.13 9.69
C LYS A 174 -5.14 -0.58 8.52
N ASN A 175 -3.88 -1.02 8.40
CA ASN A 175 -3.01 -0.61 7.30
C ASN A 175 -3.59 -1.00 5.94
N ARG A 176 -4.19 -2.19 5.82
CA ARG A 176 -4.89 -2.65 4.62
C ARG A 176 -6.05 -1.71 4.27
N GLU A 177 -6.90 -1.36 5.23
CA GLU A 177 -8.02 -0.45 5.02
C GLU A 177 -7.57 0.96 4.58
N GLU A 178 -6.49 1.47 5.16
CA GLU A 178 -5.91 2.75 4.76
C GLU A 178 -5.37 2.73 3.33
N LEU A 179 -4.69 1.66 2.93
CA LEU A 179 -4.21 1.50 1.56
C LEU A 179 -5.37 1.40 0.57
N ILE A 180 -6.43 0.65 0.91
CA ILE A 180 -7.64 0.57 0.08
C ILE A 180 -8.27 1.95 -0.11
N LYS A 181 -8.36 2.76 0.96
CA LYS A 181 -8.83 4.16 0.84
C LYS A 181 -7.96 4.97 -0.12
N ILE A 182 -6.64 4.91 0.01
CA ILE A 182 -5.71 5.62 -0.88
C ILE A 182 -5.87 5.20 -2.35
N ILE A 183 -6.09 3.90 -2.59
CA ILE A 183 -6.28 3.35 -3.94
C ILE A 183 -7.63 3.78 -4.53
N ASN A 184 -8.68 3.81 -3.72
CA ASN A 184 -10.04 4.13 -4.14
C ASN A 184 -10.34 5.64 -4.23
N ASP A 185 -9.60 6.48 -3.51
CA ASP A 185 -9.77 7.96 -3.51
C ASP A 185 -9.20 8.63 -4.78
N ASP A 186 -9.20 7.92 -5.91
CA ASP A 186 -8.59 8.38 -7.16
C ASP A 186 -9.64 8.87 -8.16
N PHE A 187 -10.00 10.15 -8.04
CA PHE A 187 -10.89 10.85 -8.98
C PHE A 187 -10.49 10.71 -10.46
N TRP A 188 -9.21 10.46 -10.77
CA TRP A 188 -8.69 10.45 -12.14
C TRP A 188 -8.34 9.06 -12.68
N GLU A 189 -8.79 7.97 -12.07
CA GLU A 189 -8.74 6.58 -12.59
C GLU A 189 -7.48 6.20 -13.41
N GLY A 190 -6.28 6.53 -12.93
CA GLY A 190 -5.02 6.20 -13.64
C GLY A 190 -4.66 7.09 -14.84
N TYR A 191 -5.51 8.05 -15.24
CA TYR A 191 -5.15 9.08 -16.22
C TYR A 191 -4.04 10.01 -15.75
N LYS A 192 -3.76 10.06 -14.44
CA LYS A 192 -2.66 10.85 -13.85
C LYS A 192 -1.31 10.50 -14.47
N TYR A 193 -1.05 9.22 -14.74
CA TYR A 193 0.16 8.80 -15.43
C TYR A 193 0.28 9.45 -16.82
N THR A 194 -0.78 9.30 -17.61
CA THR A 194 -0.90 9.82 -18.98
C THR A 194 -0.73 11.33 -19.01
N PHE A 195 -1.47 12.08 -18.19
CA PHE A 195 -1.36 13.54 -18.11
C PHE A 195 0.00 13.98 -17.58
N GLY A 196 0.56 13.27 -16.61
CA GLY A 196 1.89 13.54 -16.06
C GLY A 196 2.97 13.56 -17.14
N ILE A 197 3.02 12.50 -17.95
CA ILE A 197 3.98 12.40 -19.06
C ILE A 197 3.69 13.41 -20.15
N LEU A 198 2.43 13.61 -20.55
CA LEU A 198 2.07 14.59 -21.57
C LEU A 198 2.47 16.02 -21.17
N PHE A 199 2.23 16.41 -19.92
CA PHE A 199 2.66 17.71 -19.42
C PHE A 199 4.18 17.85 -19.44
N LEU A 200 4.93 16.82 -19.07
CA LEU A 200 6.39 16.86 -19.19
C LEU A 200 6.85 16.99 -20.65
N ILE A 201 6.26 16.24 -21.58
CA ILE A 201 6.58 16.35 -23.01
C ILE A 201 6.36 17.79 -23.49
N ILE A 202 5.21 18.39 -23.15
CA ILE A 202 4.87 19.78 -23.50
C ILE A 202 5.85 20.76 -22.86
N ALA A 203 6.17 20.60 -21.57
CA ALA A 203 7.09 21.47 -20.85
C ALA A 203 8.51 21.45 -21.45
N PHE A 204 9.04 20.25 -21.77
CA PHE A 204 10.34 20.12 -22.41
C PHE A 204 10.35 20.68 -23.83
N ALA A 205 9.31 20.42 -24.62
CA ALA A 205 9.18 20.97 -25.96
C ALA A 205 9.15 22.51 -25.93
N LEU A 206 8.34 23.12 -25.04
CA LEU A 206 8.31 24.57 -24.84
C LEU A 206 9.67 25.11 -24.44
N ARG A 207 10.36 24.46 -23.50
CA ARG A 207 11.68 24.88 -23.04
C ARG A 207 12.72 24.85 -24.17
N LEU A 208 12.72 23.78 -24.97
CA LEU A 208 13.58 23.69 -26.16
C LEU A 208 13.26 24.79 -27.17
N THR A 209 11.99 25.09 -27.41
CA THR A 209 11.59 26.15 -28.35
C THR A 209 12.10 27.52 -27.89
N ILE A 210 11.94 27.84 -26.60
CA ILE A 210 12.47 29.07 -26.01
C ILE A 210 13.99 29.14 -26.16
N ALA A 211 14.70 28.04 -25.88
CA ALA A 211 16.16 27.99 -25.99
C ALA A 211 16.64 28.18 -27.43
N SER A 212 16.03 27.49 -28.40
CA SER A 212 16.36 27.62 -29.83
C SER A 212 16.13 29.03 -30.34
N LYS A 213 15.02 29.67 -29.92
CA LYS A 213 14.71 31.06 -30.27
C LYS A 213 15.81 32.02 -29.80
N LYS A 214 16.26 31.87 -28.55
CA LYS A 214 17.36 32.69 -27.99
C LYS A 214 18.68 32.50 -28.73
N ILE A 215 18.95 31.30 -29.26
CA ILE A 215 20.14 31.03 -30.07
C ILE A 215 20.01 31.69 -31.45
N SER A 216 18.83 31.64 -32.07
CA SER A 216 18.60 32.23 -33.41
C SER A 216 18.58 33.76 -33.44
N GLU A 217 18.42 34.41 -32.29
CA GLU A 217 18.42 35.88 -32.15
C GLU A 217 19.79 36.43 -31.70
N LYS A 218 20.75 35.56 -31.42
CA LYS A 218 22.17 35.93 -31.22
C LYS A 218 22.90 35.92 -32.56
#